data_AF-L9WKU3-F1
#
_entry.id   AF-L9WKU3-F1
#
_cell.length_a   1.000
_cell.length_b   1.000
_cell.length_c   1.000
_cell.angle_alpha   90.00
_cell.angle_beta   90.00
_cell.angle_gamma   90.00
#
_symmetry.space_group_name_H-M   'P 1'
#
loop_
_entity.id
_entity.type
_entity.pdbx_description
1 polymer ?
#
loop_
_entity_poly.entity_id
_entity_poly.type
_entity_poly.pdbx_seq_one_letter_code
_entity_poly.pdbx_strand_id
1 'polypeptide(L)'
;MSDNHKTVTEILEESAETYKMKNADYGRSWQNIGHVLHTLANEQPVVLKTPEDWIAVGLFTRRLDKIARSFNMDLLDHDPNFEAATDADEDESVYAAMQAENKYDKRRLAKKAEKHVYVVDPERTESDPTAEYEEEDES
;
A
#
# COMPACT_ATOMS: atom_id res chain seq x y z
N MET A 1 10.64 -15.65 38.58
CA MET A 1 10.07 -15.09 37.34
C MET A 1 8.72 -15.75 37.17
N SER A 2 7.62 -14.99 37.32
CA SER A 2 6.27 -15.53 37.12
C SER A 2 6.08 -15.80 35.64
N ASP A 3 5.63 -17.00 35.31
CA ASP A 3 5.31 -17.40 33.95
C ASP A 3 4.09 -16.59 33.48
N ASN A 4 4.30 -15.61 32.59
CA ASN A 4 3.28 -14.65 32.17
C ASN A 4 2.44 -15.22 31.01
N HIS A 5 1.98 -16.46 31.16
CA HIS A 5 1.22 -17.15 30.13
C HIS A 5 -0.28 -16.99 30.38
N LYS A 6 -0.94 -16.22 29.50
CA LYS A 6 -2.39 -16.12 29.47
C LYS A 6 -2.99 -17.48 29.09
N THR A 7 -4.08 -17.84 29.75
CA THR A 7 -4.93 -18.96 29.36
C THR A 7 -5.69 -18.64 28.07
N VAL A 8 -6.22 -19.67 27.42
CA VAL A 8 -7.07 -19.50 26.23
C VAL A 8 -8.30 -18.63 26.54
N THR A 9 -8.91 -18.81 27.72
CA THR A 9 -10.08 -18.03 28.13
C THR A 9 -9.73 -16.55 28.24
N GLU A 10 -8.64 -16.20 28.92
CA GLU A 10 -8.20 -14.81 29.08
C GLU A 10 -7.91 -14.14 27.72
N ILE A 11 -7.29 -14.86 26.79
CA ILE A 11 -7.04 -14.35 25.43
C ILE A 11 -8.34 -14.04 24.70
N LEU A 12 -9.35 -14.91 24.81
CA LEU A 12 -10.63 -14.73 24.13
C LEU A 12 -11.46 -13.60 24.76
N GLU A 13 -11.41 -13.45 26.08
CA GLU A 13 -12.08 -12.37 26.80
C GLU A 13 -11.49 -11.01 26.45
N GLU A 14 -10.15 -10.89 26.45
CA GLU A 14 -9.45 -9.67 26.02
C GLU A 14 -9.74 -9.34 24.55
N SER A 15 -9.81 -10.35 23.69
CA SER A 15 -10.15 -10.18 22.27
C SER A 15 -11.58 -9.65 22.09
N ALA A 16 -12.53 -10.16 22.89
CA ALA A 16 -13.91 -9.69 22.87
C ALA A 16 -14.03 -8.23 23.33
N GLU A 17 -13.27 -7.82 24.35
CA GLU A 17 -13.26 -6.44 24.81
C GLU A 17 -12.59 -5.51 23.80
N THR A 18 -11.45 -5.93 23.24
CA THR A 18 -10.77 -5.23 22.14
C THR A 18 -11.70 -5.03 20.95
N TYR A 19 -12.49 -6.05 20.59
CA TYR A 19 -13.48 -5.93 19.52
C TYR A 19 -14.52 -4.83 19.80
N LYS A 20 -15.09 -4.78 21.01
CA LYS A 20 -16.08 -3.75 21.36
C LYS A 20 -15.50 -2.35 21.27
N MET A 21 -14.32 -2.14 21.84
CA MET A 21 -13.63 -0.85 21.81
C MET A 21 -13.33 -0.42 20.36
N LYS A 22 -12.78 -1.32 19.52
CA LYS A 22 -12.46 -0.99 18.11
C LYS A 22 -13.72 -0.71 17.30
N ASN A 23 -14.79 -1.44 17.60
CA ASN A 23 -16.06 -1.24 16.93
C ASN A 23 -16.73 0.09 17.35
N ALA A 24 -16.49 0.57 18.56
CA ALA A 24 -16.90 1.89 19.01
C ALA A 24 -16.12 2.99 18.28
N ASP A 25 -14.78 2.93 18.27
CA ASP A 25 -13.94 3.97 17.67
C ASP A 25 -14.12 4.07 16.14
N TYR A 26 -14.21 2.93 15.44
CA TYR A 26 -14.20 2.93 13.97
C TYR A 26 -14.92 1.72 13.33
N GLY A 27 -15.88 1.09 14.01
CA GLY A 27 -16.56 -0.12 13.54
C GLY A 27 -17.29 -0.01 12.20
N ARG A 28 -17.61 1.20 11.75
CA ARG A 28 -18.22 1.47 10.43
C ARG A 28 -17.29 2.12 9.41
N SER A 29 -16.08 2.52 9.81
CA SER A 29 -15.16 3.25 8.92
C SER A 29 -14.82 2.43 7.68
N TRP A 30 -14.55 1.13 7.85
CA TRP A 30 -14.20 0.22 6.76
C TRP A 30 -15.33 0.05 5.73
N GLN A 31 -16.59 0.02 6.16
CA GLN A 31 -17.75 -0.03 5.26
C GLN A 31 -17.86 1.26 4.45
N ASN A 32 -17.75 2.40 5.12
CA ASN A 32 -17.83 3.71 4.49
C ASN A 32 -16.69 3.92 3.48
N ILE A 33 -15.46 3.54 3.85
CA ILE A 33 -14.30 3.57 2.96
C ILE A 33 -14.56 2.68 1.73
N GLY A 34 -15.12 1.48 1.92
CA GLY A 34 -15.50 0.60 0.81
C GLY A 34 -16.48 1.26 -0.16
N HIS A 35 -17.53 1.92 0.36
CA HIS A 35 -18.47 2.67 -0.47
C HIS A 35 -17.80 3.84 -1.21
N VAL A 36 -16.96 4.61 -0.53
CA VAL A 36 -16.20 5.71 -1.15
C VAL A 36 -15.33 5.18 -2.29
N LEU A 37 -14.59 4.08 -2.07
CA LEU A 37 -13.75 3.46 -3.08
C LEU A 37 -14.55 2.98 -4.28
N HIS A 38 -15.69 2.33 -4.06
CA HIS A 38 -16.58 1.87 -5.11
C HIS A 38 -17.10 3.03 -5.97
N THR A 39 -17.51 4.13 -5.32
CA THR A 39 -17.95 5.35 -6.02
C THR A 39 -16.80 6.03 -6.77
N LEU A 40 -15.61 6.14 -6.17
CA LEU A 40 -14.43 6.72 -6.82
C LEU A 40 -13.98 5.91 -8.04
N ALA A 41 -14.17 4.59 -8.01
CA ALA A 41 -13.93 3.71 -9.15
C ALA A 41 -15.04 3.79 -10.21
N ASN A 42 -16.05 4.64 -10.04
CA ASN A 42 -17.24 4.71 -10.89
C ASN A 42 -17.90 3.34 -11.07
N GLU A 43 -17.95 2.56 -9.99
CA GLU A 43 -18.49 1.20 -9.97
C GLU A 43 -17.80 0.23 -10.95
N GLN A 44 -16.61 0.60 -11.44
CA GLN A 44 -15.82 -0.23 -12.33
C GLN A 44 -14.77 -1.06 -11.55
N PRO A 45 -14.38 -2.23 -12.08
CA PRO A 45 -13.29 -2.99 -11.50
C PRO A 45 -11.98 -2.21 -11.49
N VAL A 46 -11.32 -2.16 -10.34
CA VAL A 46 -9.95 -1.64 -10.21
C VAL A 46 -8.97 -2.76 -10.56
N VAL A 47 -8.16 -2.55 -11.60
CA VAL A 47 -7.18 -3.54 -12.07
C VAL A 47 -5.78 -3.15 -11.61
N LEU A 48 -5.14 -4.00 -10.80
CA LEU A 48 -3.78 -3.83 -10.30
C LEU A 48 -2.85 -4.78 -11.05
N LYS A 49 -1.94 -4.25 -11.86
CA LYS A 49 -1.11 -5.05 -12.79
C LYS A 49 0.33 -5.19 -12.33
N THR A 50 0.86 -4.17 -11.68
CA THR A 50 2.27 -4.13 -11.27
C THR A 50 2.41 -4.07 -9.75
N PRO A 51 3.57 -4.43 -9.18
CA PRO A 51 3.84 -4.23 -7.76
C PRO A 51 3.57 -2.80 -7.29
N GLU A 52 3.88 -1.79 -8.12
CA GLU A 52 3.62 -0.38 -7.82
C GLU A 52 2.13 -0.05 -7.72
N ASP A 53 1.26 -0.76 -8.46
CA ASP A 53 -0.20 -0.64 -8.34
C ASP A 53 -0.68 -1.16 -6.98
N TRP A 54 -0.15 -2.32 -6.55
CA TRP A 54 -0.46 -2.89 -5.23
C TRP A 54 0.02 -2.01 -4.09
N ILE A 55 1.25 -1.47 -4.19
CA ILE A 55 1.79 -0.50 -3.25
C ILE A 55 0.91 0.75 -3.22
N ALA A 56 0.52 1.26 -4.40
CA ALA A 56 -0.31 2.46 -4.50
C ALA A 56 -1.68 2.30 -3.83
N VAL A 57 -2.35 1.16 -4.02
CA VAL A 57 -3.65 0.89 -3.40
C VAL A 57 -3.51 0.66 -1.90
N GLY A 58 -2.44 0.00 -1.46
CA GLY A 58 -2.17 -0.23 -0.04
C GLY A 58 -1.94 1.06 0.72
N LEU A 59 -1.07 1.94 0.20
CA LEU A 59 -0.83 3.26 0.78
C LEU A 59 -2.08 4.14 0.75
N PHE A 60 -2.86 4.08 -0.33
CA PHE A 60 -4.10 4.84 -0.42
C PHE A 60 -5.14 4.43 0.63
N THR A 61 -5.36 3.12 0.81
CA THR A 61 -6.33 2.62 1.80
C THR A 61 -5.87 2.87 3.24
N ARG A 62 -4.56 2.79 3.53
CA ARG A 62 -4.01 3.20 4.83
C ARG A 62 -4.25 4.67 5.15
N ARG A 63 -4.06 5.56 4.17
CA ARG A 63 -4.36 6.98 4.34
C ARG A 63 -5.84 7.23 4.55
N LEU A 64 -6.71 6.55 3.81
CA LEU A 64 -8.16 6.67 4.01
C LEU A 64 -8.60 6.23 5.42
N ASP A 65 -8.00 5.17 5.96
CA ASP A 65 -8.25 4.74 7.35
C ASP A 65 -7.86 5.83 8.35
N LYS A 66 -6.66 6.41 8.20
CA LYS A 66 -6.17 7.49 9.07
C LYS A 66 -7.00 8.77 8.95
N ILE A 67 -7.38 9.18 7.74
CA ILE A 67 -8.28 10.33 7.51
C ILE A 67 -9.65 10.09 8.15
N ALA A 68 -10.24 8.90 7.98
CA ALA A 68 -11.52 8.57 8.59
C ALA A 68 -11.44 8.59 10.12
N ARG A 69 -10.32 8.13 10.68
CA ARG A 69 -10.06 8.15 12.12
C ARG A 69 -9.91 9.56 12.67
N SER A 70 -9.04 10.37 12.05
CA SER A 70 -8.84 11.78 12.39
C SER A 70 -10.16 12.54 12.33
N PHE A 71 -10.95 12.38 11.25
CA PHE A 71 -12.29 12.98 11.15
C PHE A 71 -13.23 12.55 12.28
N ASN A 72 -13.31 11.24 12.56
CA ASN A 72 -14.19 10.74 13.62
C ASN A 72 -13.77 11.26 14.99
N MET A 73 -12.48 11.26 15.31
CA MET A 73 -11.98 11.65 16.63
C MET A 73 -12.03 13.16 16.87
N ASP A 74 -11.78 13.95 15.83
CA ASP A 74 -11.82 15.41 15.93
C ASP A 74 -13.25 15.96 15.91
N LEU A 75 -14.21 15.26 15.32
CA LEU A 75 -15.56 15.82 15.09
C LEU A 75 -16.70 15.03 15.73
N LEU A 76 -16.51 13.77 16.10
CA LEU A 76 -17.57 12.89 16.62
C LEU A 76 -17.27 12.33 18.01
N ASP A 77 -16.01 11.97 18.30
CA ASP A 77 -15.61 11.36 19.59
C ASP A 77 -14.22 11.79 20.06
N HIS A 78 -14.17 12.63 21.09
CA HIS A 78 -12.93 13.28 21.54
C HIS A 78 -12.09 12.47 22.55
N ASP A 79 -12.50 11.25 22.92
CA ASP A 79 -11.80 10.40 23.89
C ASP A 79 -11.65 8.94 23.38
N PRO A 80 -10.73 8.70 22.43
CA PRO A 80 -10.60 7.40 21.77
C PRO A 80 -10.00 6.31 22.68
N ASN A 81 -10.40 5.05 22.46
CA ASN A 81 -9.96 3.93 23.30
C ASN A 81 -8.51 3.48 23.02
N PHE A 82 -7.98 3.69 21.81
CA PHE A 82 -6.69 3.12 21.39
C PHE A 82 -5.60 4.12 21.01
N GLU A 83 -5.92 5.12 20.18
CA GLU A 83 -4.92 5.97 19.54
C GLU A 83 -5.47 7.39 19.43
N ALA A 84 -4.63 8.41 19.66
CA ALA A 84 -5.06 9.80 19.55
C ALA A 84 -5.22 10.20 18.07
N ALA A 85 -6.07 11.20 17.82
CA ALA A 85 -6.26 11.74 16.47
C ALA A 85 -4.93 12.22 15.83
N THR A 86 -4.05 12.81 16.64
CA THR A 86 -2.74 13.31 16.21
C THR A 86 -1.83 12.22 15.67
N ASP A 87 -1.84 11.02 16.26
CA ASP A 87 -1.04 9.89 15.79
C ASP A 87 -1.51 9.44 14.39
N ALA A 88 -2.82 9.57 14.12
CA ALA A 88 -3.37 9.27 12.81
C ALA A 88 -2.90 10.26 11.73
N ASP A 89 -2.82 11.55 12.06
CA ASP A 89 -2.33 12.59 11.14
C ASP A 89 -0.83 12.43 10.84
N GLU A 90 -0.03 12.11 11.86
CA GLU A 90 1.40 11.84 11.68
C GLU A 90 1.64 10.65 10.75
N ASP A 91 0.94 9.53 10.99
CA ASP A 91 1.01 8.34 10.13
C ASP A 91 0.55 8.64 8.69
N GLU A 92 -0.53 9.41 8.53
CA GLU A 92 -1.06 9.80 7.21
C GLU A 92 0.00 10.53 6.38
N SER A 93 0.72 11.46 7.01
CA SER A 93 1.74 12.28 6.36
C SER A 93 2.90 11.43 5.83
N VAL A 94 3.31 10.42 6.59
CA VAL A 94 4.38 9.48 6.21
C VAL A 94 3.93 8.60 5.05
N TYR A 95 2.70 8.06 5.10
CA TYR A 95 2.14 7.29 3.99
C TYR A 95 1.96 8.14 2.72
N ALA A 96 1.63 9.43 2.85
CA ALA A 96 1.54 10.35 1.73
C ALA A 96 2.92 10.55 1.06
N ALA A 97 3.98 10.67 1.85
CA ALA A 97 5.35 10.78 1.34
C ALA A 97 5.79 9.50 0.60
N MET A 98 5.54 8.32 1.19
CA MET A 98 5.81 7.02 0.54
C MET A 98 5.03 6.87 -0.77
N GLN A 99 3.78 7.35 -0.81
CA GLN A 99 2.96 7.32 -2.02
C GLN A 99 3.53 8.23 -3.12
N ALA A 100 4.12 9.37 -2.74
CA ALA A 100 4.80 10.24 -3.68
C ALA A 100 6.05 9.56 -4.26
N GLU A 101 6.86 8.91 -3.43
CA GLU A 101 8.02 8.13 -3.86
C GLU A 101 7.64 7.02 -4.84
N ASN A 102 6.64 6.21 -4.51
CA ASN A 102 6.13 5.15 -5.39
C ASN A 102 5.69 5.70 -6.77
N LYS A 103 5.11 6.90 -6.82
CA LYS A 103 4.77 7.56 -8.11
C LYS A 103 6.01 7.93 -8.92
N TYR A 104 7.10 8.37 -8.28
CA TYR A 104 8.36 8.64 -8.98
C TYR A 104 8.98 7.36 -9.52
N ASP A 105 8.97 6.28 -8.75
CA ASP A 105 9.49 4.99 -9.17
C ASP A 105 8.71 4.41 -10.35
N LYS A 106 7.38 4.44 -10.29
CA LYS A 106 6.54 4.01 -11.41
C LYS A 106 6.85 4.77 -12.70
N ARG A 107 7.06 6.08 -12.62
CA ARG A 107 7.47 6.91 -13.77
C ARG A 107 8.88 6.55 -14.28
N ARG A 108 9.82 6.26 -13.38
CA ARG A 108 11.19 5.87 -13.72
C ARG A 108 11.21 4.52 -14.44
N LEU A 109 10.43 3.55 -13.98
CA LEU A 109 10.31 2.23 -14.61
C LEU A 109 9.65 2.31 -15.98
N ALA A 110 8.58 3.11 -16.14
CA ALA A 110 7.93 3.33 -17.43
C ALA A 110 8.92 3.89 -18.47
N LYS A 111 9.71 4.92 -18.12
CA LYS A 111 10.74 5.49 -19.00
C LYS A 111 11.83 4.47 -19.39
N LYS A 112 12.24 3.60 -18.46
CA LYS A 112 13.21 2.54 -18.75
C LYS A 112 12.64 1.52 -19.75
N ALA A 113 11.37 1.14 -19.59
CA ALA A 113 10.69 0.23 -20.50
C ALA A 113 10.57 0.84 -21.92
N GLU A 114 10.17 2.09 -22.03
CA GLU A 114 10.12 2.82 -23.31
C GLU A 114 11.49 2.84 -24.00
N LYS A 115 12.55 3.19 -23.28
CA LYS A 115 13.91 3.22 -23.83
C LYS A 115 14.36 1.83 -24.32
N HIS A 116 13.98 0.75 -23.63
CA HIS A 116 14.30 -0.61 -24.09
C HIS A 116 13.58 -1.00 -25.37
N VAL A 117 12.33 -0.57 -25.57
CA VAL A 117 11.58 -0.82 -26.82
C VAL A 117 12.24 -0.14 -28.02
N TYR A 118 12.84 1.04 -27.84
CA TYR A 118 13.55 1.75 -28.91
C TYR A 118 14.98 1.25 -29.19
N VAL A 119 15.59 0.47 -28.27
CA VAL A 119 16.95 -0.08 -28.47
C VAL A 119 16.91 -1.45 -29.16
N VAL A 120 15.75 -2.11 -29.21
CA VAL A 120 15.53 -3.29 -30.06
C VAL A 120 15.05 -2.81 -31.43
N ASP A 121 16.00 -2.38 -32.27
CA ASP A 121 15.76 -1.95 -33.65
C ASP A 121 15.16 -3.10 -34.50
N PRO A 122 14.10 -2.87 -35.33
CA PRO A 122 13.40 -3.90 -36.10
C PRO A 122 14.19 -4.53 -37.26
N GLU A 123 15.42 -4.08 -37.52
CA GLU A 123 16.23 -4.51 -38.67
C GLU A 123 17.14 -5.71 -38.39
N ARG A 124 17.07 -6.35 -37.21
CA ARG A 124 17.83 -7.59 -36.97
C ARG A 124 17.12 -8.77 -37.64
N THR A 125 17.27 -8.88 -38.96
CA THR A 125 16.94 -10.11 -39.70
C THR A 125 17.80 -11.24 -39.16
N GLU A 126 17.16 -12.34 -38.79
CA GLU A 126 17.80 -13.63 -38.53
C GLU A 126 18.64 -14.05 -39.75
N SER A 127 19.95 -13.83 -39.69
CA SER A 127 20.93 -14.63 -40.42
C SER A 127 22.34 -14.26 -39.93
N ASP A 128 22.91 -15.06 -39.04
CA ASP A 128 24.14 -15.83 -39.30
C ASP A 128 24.67 -16.45 -37.98
N PRO A 129 24.67 -17.78 -37.81
CA PRO A 129 25.16 -18.44 -36.60
C PRO A 129 26.70 -18.53 -36.48
N THR A 130 27.49 -17.85 -37.33
CA THR A 130 28.96 -17.92 -37.32
C THR A 130 29.67 -16.61 -36.96
N ALA A 131 29.14 -15.84 -36.02
CA ALA A 131 29.95 -14.79 -35.39
C ALA A 131 30.95 -15.45 -34.42
N GLU A 132 32.16 -15.68 -34.92
CA GLU A 132 33.32 -16.11 -34.15
C GLU A 132 33.55 -15.14 -32.97
N TYR A 133 33.71 -15.71 -31.77
CA TYR A 133 34.17 -14.97 -30.61
C TYR A 133 35.68 -14.72 -30.83
N GLU A 134 36.06 -13.49 -31.15
CA GLU A 134 37.45 -13.06 -31.00
C GLU A 134 37.74 -12.96 -29.48
N GLU A 135 38.51 -13.91 -28.96
CA GLU A 135 39.20 -13.78 -27.68
C GLU A 135 40.24 -12.66 -27.82
N GLU A 136 39.98 -11.49 -27.23
CA GLU A 136 41.04 -10.52 -26.99
C GLU A 136 41.87 -11.00 -25.79
N ASP A 137 43.00 -11.61 -26.13
CA ASP A 137 44.13 -11.91 -25.25
C ASP A 137 44.73 -10.63 -24.66
N GLU A 138 45.20 -10.75 -23.42
CA GLU A 138 45.71 -9.70 -22.53
C GLU A 138 46.91 -8.91 -23.08
N SER A 139 46.95 -7.60 -22.74
CA SER A 139 48.19 -6.89 -22.38
C SER A 139 47.94 -5.71 -21.43
#